data_AF-A0A524DBX4-F1
#
_entry.id   AF-A0A524DBX4-F1
#
_cell.length_a   1.000
_cell.length_b   1.000
_cell.length_c   1.000
_cell.angle_alpha   90.00
_cell.angle_beta   90.00
_cell.angle_gamma   90.00
#
_symmetry.space_group_name_H-M   'P 1'
#
loop_
_entity.id
_entity.type
_entity.pdbx_description
1 polymer ?
#
loop_
_entity_poly.entity_id
_entity_poly.type
_entity_poly.pdbx_seq_one_letter_code
_entity_poly.pdbx_strand_id
1 'polypeptide(L)'
;MMDLQVLNLEILTLLEDYIIVCNQFFSTFFGYLKYILSIILILLGIFTLLRYRGIYRTQKKMELGEKREKIPIKEKLGKAYVIVGMAYIFLGFGIIFNFLTYILFWCLDPLPDQYIIYIVDFLDIFESEDIIRVFDLVKTKNPFEEFIFYIIALFSLLAFMQVAISIWFITRDGTPLGNPMVTYLSLIAGIIEGILVGFTTCLPLFL
;
A
#
# COMPACT_ATOMS: atom_id res chain seq x y z
N MET A 1 9.98 -42.68 -27.49
CA MET A 1 9.13 -42.32 -26.33
C MET A 1 9.95 -41.83 -25.12
N MET A 2 11.28 -41.97 -25.13
CA MET A 2 12.20 -41.50 -24.07
C MET A 2 12.54 -40.00 -24.21
N ASP A 3 12.43 -39.41 -25.40
CA ASP A 3 12.87 -38.02 -25.66
C ASP A 3 11.91 -36.94 -25.14
N LEU A 4 10.60 -37.24 -25.02
CA LEU A 4 9.62 -36.23 -24.60
C LEU A 4 9.68 -35.96 -23.08
N GLN A 5 10.00 -36.98 -22.28
CA GLN A 5 10.11 -36.84 -20.82
C GLN A 5 11.40 -36.11 -20.42
N VAL A 6 12.51 -36.37 -21.13
CA VAL A 6 13.78 -35.67 -20.89
C VAL A 6 13.67 -34.20 -21.31
N LEU A 7 13.04 -33.92 -22.46
CA LEU A 7 12.79 -32.55 -22.90
C LEU A 7 11.90 -31.77 -21.92
N ASN A 8 10.84 -32.41 -21.40
CA ASN A 8 9.96 -31.78 -20.40
C ASN A 8 10.69 -31.51 -19.08
N LEU A 9 11.62 -32.39 -18.67
CA LEU A 9 12.40 -32.21 -17.45
C LEU A 9 13.40 -31.05 -17.60
N GLU A 10 14.10 -30.97 -18.73
CA GLU A 10 15.01 -29.85 -19.03
C GLU A 10 14.28 -28.50 -19.07
N ILE A 11 13.10 -28.45 -19.72
CA ILE A 11 12.27 -27.24 -19.76
C ILE A 11 11.82 -26.85 -18.34
N LEU A 12 11.43 -27.81 -17.50
CA LEU A 12 11.00 -27.54 -16.13
C LEU A 12 12.15 -26.98 -15.29
N THR A 13 13.34 -27.58 -15.37
CA THR A 13 14.52 -27.09 -14.64
C THR A 13 14.93 -25.70 -15.08
N LEU A 14 14.86 -25.41 -16.38
CA LEU A 14 15.22 -24.09 -16.92
C LEU A 14 14.19 -23.02 -16.51
N LEU A 15 12.91 -23.40 -16.41
CA LEU A 15 11.85 -22.53 -15.89
C LEU A 15 12.03 -22.27 -14.40
N GLU A 16 12.35 -23.28 -13.60
CA GLU A 16 12.65 -23.14 -12.17
C GLU A 16 13.84 -22.21 -11.92
N ASP A 17 14.94 -22.39 -12.66
CA ASP A 17 16.12 -21.53 -12.59
C ASP A 17 15.77 -20.06 -12.92
N TYR A 18 14.95 -19.85 -13.95
CA TYR A 18 14.49 -18.51 -14.31
C TYR A 18 13.65 -17.86 -13.20
N ILE A 19 12.77 -18.64 -12.57
CA ILE A 19 11.91 -18.16 -11.49
C ILE A 19 12.72 -17.82 -10.24
N ILE A 20 13.75 -18.60 -9.90
CA ILE A 20 14.64 -18.29 -8.79
C ILE A 20 15.33 -16.94 -9.03
N VAL A 21 15.82 -16.68 -10.24
CA VAL A 21 16.41 -15.38 -10.60
C VAL A 21 15.37 -14.26 -10.50
N CYS A 22 14.14 -14.49 -10.97
CA CYS A 22 13.05 -13.55 -10.81
C CYS A 22 12.75 -13.25 -9.34
N ASN A 23 12.69 -14.25 -8.46
CA ASN A 23 12.42 -14.08 -7.03
C ASN A 23 13.51 -13.24 -6.36
N GLN A 24 14.78 -13.48 -6.67
CA GLN A 24 15.89 -12.64 -6.19
C GLN A 24 15.77 -11.19 -6.67
N PHE A 25 15.37 -10.99 -7.92
CA PHE A 25 15.06 -9.67 -8.45
C PHE A 25 13.91 -9.00 -7.68
N PHE A 26 12.79 -9.70 -7.46
CA PHE A 26 11.64 -9.17 -6.72
C PHE A 26 12.00 -8.83 -5.28
N SER A 27 12.71 -9.71 -4.58
CA SER A 27 13.21 -9.45 -3.22
C SER A 27 14.01 -8.15 -3.14
N THR A 28 14.96 -7.97 -4.06
CA THR A 28 15.77 -6.75 -4.15
C THR A 28 14.93 -5.53 -4.53
N PHE A 29 13.99 -5.71 -5.47
CA PHE A 29 13.09 -4.67 -5.95
C PHE A 29 12.17 -4.14 -4.84
N PHE A 30 11.63 -5.01 -3.98
CA PHE A 30 10.85 -4.61 -2.81
C PHE A 30 11.67 -3.82 -1.79
N GLY A 31 12.95 -4.19 -1.60
CA GLY A 31 13.90 -3.41 -0.81
C GLY A 31 14.05 -1.97 -1.31
N TYR A 32 14.10 -1.75 -2.62
CA TYR A 32 14.12 -0.39 -3.21
C TYR A 32 12.76 0.31 -3.16
N LEU A 33 11.67 -0.41 -3.38
CA LEU A 33 10.30 0.12 -3.33
C LEU A 33 9.98 0.74 -1.98
N LYS A 34 10.48 0.18 -0.88
CA LYS A 34 10.38 0.76 0.47
C LYS A 34 10.81 2.23 0.51
N TYR A 35 11.98 2.54 -0.06
CA TYR A 35 12.52 3.90 -0.05
C TYR A 35 11.72 4.82 -0.97
N ILE A 36 11.30 4.32 -2.14
CA ILE A 36 10.46 5.07 -3.08
C ILE A 36 9.13 5.43 -2.43
N LEU A 37 8.45 4.44 -1.81
CA LEU A 37 7.21 4.62 -1.07
C LEU A 37 7.37 5.69 0.03
N SER A 38 8.44 5.59 0.82
CA SER A 38 8.72 6.52 1.90
C SER A 38 8.93 7.94 1.40
N ILE A 39 9.67 8.13 0.30
CA ILE A 39 9.87 9.43 -0.33
C ILE A 39 8.54 9.99 -0.83
N ILE A 40 7.69 9.17 -1.47
CA ILE A 40 6.37 9.61 -1.94
C ILE A 40 5.52 10.10 -0.76
N LEU A 41 5.46 9.34 0.34
CA LEU A 41 4.70 9.75 1.53
C LEU A 41 5.23 11.07 2.12
N ILE A 42 6.56 11.22 2.24
CA ILE A 42 7.18 12.47 2.73
C ILE A 42 6.81 13.64 1.80
N LEU A 43 6.89 13.45 0.49
CA LEU A 43 6.52 14.48 -0.49
C LEU A 43 5.03 14.86 -0.37
N LEU A 44 4.12 13.89 -0.26
CA LEU A 44 2.69 14.13 -0.03
C LEU A 44 2.46 14.95 1.26
N GLY A 45 3.17 14.63 2.33
CA GLY A 45 3.12 15.36 3.59
C GLY A 45 3.61 16.82 3.45
N ILE A 46 4.77 17.02 2.82
CA ILE A 46 5.33 18.35 2.55
C ILE A 46 4.37 19.18 1.69
N PHE A 47 3.82 18.62 0.61
CA PHE A 47 2.86 19.32 -0.24
C PHE A 47 1.60 19.74 0.52
N THR A 48 1.10 18.88 1.41
CA THR A 48 -0.05 19.19 2.27
C THR A 48 0.24 20.38 3.18
N LEU A 49 1.42 20.40 3.82
CA LEU A 49 1.83 21.49 4.72
C LEU A 49 2.11 22.81 3.99
N LEU A 50 2.75 22.76 2.81
CA LEU A 50 2.99 23.95 1.99
C LEU A 50 1.68 24.61 1.56
N ARG A 51 0.67 23.81 1.20
CA ARG A 51 -0.65 24.32 0.87
C ARG A 51 -1.32 24.99 2.07
N TYR A 52 -1.27 24.37 3.24
CA TYR A 52 -1.81 24.98 4.46
C TYR A 52 -1.17 26.36 4.71
N ARG A 53 0.16 26.49 4.55
CA ARG A 53 0.86 27.78 4.66
C ARG A 53 0.33 28.82 3.67
N GLY A 54 0.00 28.41 2.45
CA GLY A 54 -0.63 29.26 1.43
C GLY A 54 -2.02 29.74 1.84
N ILE A 55 -2.89 28.83 2.29
CA ILE A 55 -4.25 29.15 2.75
C ILE A 55 -4.20 30.11 3.94
N TYR A 56 -3.34 29.84 4.93
CA TYR A 56 -3.17 30.68 6.12
C TYR A 56 -2.71 32.11 5.76
N ARG A 57 -1.76 32.26 4.83
CA ARG A 57 -1.32 33.58 4.36
C ARG A 57 -2.45 34.37 3.68
N THR A 58 -3.28 33.71 2.90
CA THR A 58 -4.44 34.33 2.25
C THR A 58 -5.51 34.73 3.26
N GLN A 59 -5.79 33.87 4.25
CA GLN A 59 -6.71 34.18 5.34
C GLN A 59 -6.26 35.40 6.15
N LYS A 60 -4.98 35.45 6.55
CA LYS A 60 -4.42 36.59 7.30
C LYS A 60 -4.55 37.92 6.53
N LYS A 61 -4.43 37.90 5.20
CA LYS A 61 -4.64 39.09 4.36
C LYS A 61 -6.11 39.52 4.29
N MET A 62 -7.04 38.56 4.29
CA MET A 62 -8.48 38.82 4.26
C MET A 62 -9.01 39.33 5.62
N GLU A 63 -8.48 38.81 6.73
CA GLU A 63 -8.82 39.26 8.09
C GLU A 63 -8.38 40.71 8.37
N LEU A 64 -7.33 41.19 7.69
CA LEU A 64 -6.91 42.59 7.72
C LEU A 64 -7.80 43.52 6.87
N GLY A 65 -8.68 42.96 6.01
CA GLY A 65 -9.44 43.68 4.99
C GLY A 65 -10.86 44.08 5.38
N GLU A 66 -11.74 43.14 5.77
CA GLU A 66 -13.10 43.45 6.23
C GLU A 66 -13.87 42.22 6.75
N LYS A 67 -14.70 42.47 7.79
CA LYS A 67 -15.81 41.66 8.37
C LYS A 67 -15.54 40.21 8.78
N ARG A 68 -15.40 40.06 10.10
CA ARG A 68 -15.61 38.85 10.90
C ARG A 68 -17.01 38.29 10.69
N GLU A 69 -17.21 37.35 9.77
CA GLU A 69 -18.34 36.45 9.88
C GLU A 69 -18.05 35.11 9.20
N LYS A 70 -18.17 34.03 9.98
CA LYS A 70 -18.08 32.60 9.60
C LYS A 70 -16.67 32.00 9.43
N ILE A 71 -15.86 31.99 10.49
CA ILE A 71 -14.54 31.33 10.55
C ILE A 71 -14.51 29.90 11.18
N PRO A 72 -15.51 29.37 11.92
CA PRO A 72 -15.28 28.18 12.76
C PRO A 72 -15.03 26.87 11.97
N ILE A 73 -15.62 26.73 10.78
CA ILE A 73 -15.43 25.52 9.94
C ILE A 73 -14.06 25.54 9.27
N LYS A 74 -13.59 26.73 8.84
CA LYS A 74 -12.33 26.91 8.11
C LYS A 74 -11.10 26.69 9.01
N GLU A 75 -11.21 27.03 10.29
CA GLU A 75 -10.15 26.77 11.28
C GLU A 75 -10.00 25.28 11.62
N LYS A 76 -11.14 24.55 11.73
CA LYS A 76 -11.13 23.09 11.92
C LYS A 76 -10.52 22.36 10.72
N LEU A 77 -10.86 22.78 9.50
CA LEU A 77 -10.25 22.26 8.27
C LEU A 77 -8.73 22.50 8.26
N GLY A 78 -8.28 23.68 8.65
CA GLY A 78 -6.85 24.02 8.76
C GLY A 78 -6.07 23.07 9.66
N LYS A 79 -6.63 22.72 10.84
CA LYS A 79 -6.01 21.75 11.77
C LYS A 79 -5.92 20.35 11.17
N ALA A 80 -6.93 19.91 10.41
CA ALA A 80 -6.91 18.62 9.73
C ALA A 80 -5.77 18.50 8.70
N TYR A 81 -5.52 19.54 7.89
CA TYR A 81 -4.39 19.55 6.94
C TYR A 81 -3.03 19.37 7.61
N VAL A 82 -2.84 20.02 8.77
CA VAL A 82 -1.58 19.92 9.52
C VAL A 82 -1.41 18.50 10.07
N ILE A 83 -2.45 17.93 10.67
CA ILE A 83 -2.44 16.56 11.20
C ILE A 83 -2.14 15.55 10.09
N VAL A 84 -2.83 15.66 8.95
CA VAL A 84 -2.64 14.75 7.81
C VAL A 84 -1.23 14.90 7.22
N GLY A 85 -0.75 16.13 7.04
CA GLY A 85 0.61 16.37 6.54
C GLY A 85 1.70 15.82 7.48
N MET A 86 1.54 16.01 8.78
CA MET A 86 2.42 15.41 9.80
C MET A 86 2.34 13.88 9.80
N ALA A 87 1.14 13.31 9.68
CA ALA A 87 0.95 11.88 9.61
C ALA A 87 1.68 11.27 8.42
N TYR A 88 1.58 11.84 7.21
CA TYR A 88 2.33 11.34 6.04
C TYR A 88 3.85 11.37 6.22
N ILE A 89 4.39 12.44 6.81
CA ILE A 89 5.83 12.55 7.09
C ILE A 89 6.24 11.50 8.12
N PHE A 90 5.45 11.34 9.20
CA PHE A 90 5.68 10.33 10.22
C PHE A 90 5.60 8.92 9.63
N LEU A 91 4.64 8.65 8.75
CA LEU A 91 4.51 7.37 8.04
C LEU A 91 5.74 7.09 7.17
N GLY A 92 6.18 8.06 6.37
CA GLY A 92 7.34 7.90 5.50
C GLY A 92 8.64 7.67 6.26
N PHE A 93 8.93 8.45 7.31
CA PHE A 93 10.07 8.16 8.19
C PHE A 93 9.93 6.83 8.92
N GLY A 94 8.71 6.48 9.32
CA GLY A 94 8.37 5.23 9.96
C GLY A 94 8.76 4.00 9.16
N ILE A 95 8.49 4.03 7.85
CA ILE A 95 8.84 2.94 6.94
C ILE A 95 10.36 2.89 6.71
N ILE A 96 11.04 4.04 6.59
CA ILE A 96 12.52 4.08 6.42
C ILE A 96 13.22 3.41 7.60
N PHE A 97 12.80 3.73 8.83
CA PHE A 97 13.44 3.26 10.05
C PHE A 97 12.89 1.93 10.59
N ASN A 98 12.03 1.24 9.84
CA ASN A 98 11.36 -0.02 10.20
C ASN A 98 10.49 0.01 11.47
N PHE A 99 10.59 1.01 12.34
CA PHE A 99 9.83 1.05 13.59
C PHE A 99 8.33 1.03 13.35
N LEU A 100 7.87 1.70 12.29
CA LEU A 100 6.45 1.75 11.99
C LEU A 100 5.98 0.46 11.32
N THR A 101 6.84 -0.22 10.56
CA THR A 101 6.55 -1.54 10.00
C THR A 101 6.20 -2.53 11.11
N TYR A 102 6.95 -2.52 12.22
CA TYR A 102 6.63 -3.34 13.39
C TYR A 102 5.32 -2.94 14.09
N ILE A 103 5.05 -1.63 14.21
CA ILE A 103 3.79 -1.14 14.79
C ILE A 103 2.60 -1.50 13.91
N LEU A 104 2.75 -1.40 12.59
CA LEU A 104 1.73 -1.77 11.60
C LEU A 104 1.44 -3.26 11.68
N PHE A 105 2.47 -4.11 11.76
CA PHE A 105 2.29 -5.54 12.03
C PHE A 105 1.43 -5.75 13.26
N TRP A 106 1.81 -5.19 14.40
CA TRP A 106 1.06 -5.38 15.65
C TRP A 106 -0.37 -4.84 15.61
N CYS A 107 -0.61 -3.73 14.90
CA CYS A 107 -1.93 -3.11 14.78
C CYS A 107 -2.85 -3.82 13.79
N LEU A 108 -2.27 -4.42 12.74
CA LEU A 108 -2.99 -5.11 11.67
C LEU A 108 -3.13 -6.62 11.93
N ASP A 109 -2.32 -7.23 12.79
CA ASP A 109 -2.42 -8.63 13.21
C ASP A 109 -3.84 -9.06 13.66
N PRO A 110 -4.61 -8.24 14.41
CA PRO A 110 -5.99 -8.61 14.76
C PRO A 110 -7.02 -8.34 13.65
N LEU A 111 -6.64 -7.66 12.55
CA LEU A 111 -7.58 -7.48 11.45
C LEU A 111 -7.68 -8.79 10.66
N PRO A 112 -8.90 -9.24 10.33
CA PRO A 112 -9.06 -10.32 9.37
C PRO A 112 -8.63 -9.77 8.01
N ASP A 113 -7.37 -10.01 7.67
CA ASP A 113 -6.82 -9.71 6.37
C ASP A 113 -6.69 -11.03 5.57
N GLN A 114 -6.40 -10.95 4.27
CA GLN A 114 -6.32 -12.13 3.39
C GLN A 114 -7.66 -12.86 3.19
N TYR A 115 -8.77 -12.13 3.04
CA TYR A 115 -10.09 -12.72 2.75
C TYR A 115 -10.12 -13.62 1.49
N ILE A 116 -9.15 -13.48 0.59
CA ILE A 116 -8.95 -14.41 -0.52
C ILE A 116 -8.84 -15.86 -0.02
N ILE A 117 -8.18 -16.12 1.10
CA ILE A 117 -8.03 -17.47 1.66
C ILE A 117 -9.39 -18.07 1.99
N TYR A 118 -10.25 -17.31 2.68
CA TYR A 118 -11.60 -17.74 3.03
C TYR A 118 -12.50 -17.94 1.80
N ILE A 119 -12.35 -17.12 0.75
CA ILE A 119 -13.13 -17.26 -0.49
C ILE A 119 -12.73 -18.54 -1.23
N VAL A 120 -11.43 -18.83 -1.32
CA VAL A 120 -10.95 -20.01 -2.03
C VAL A 120 -11.29 -21.29 -1.26
N ASP A 121 -11.17 -21.28 0.07
CA ASP A 121 -11.61 -22.38 0.95
C ASP A 121 -13.13 -22.63 0.82
N PHE A 122 -13.94 -21.56 0.80
CA PHE A 122 -15.39 -21.68 0.58
C PHE A 122 -15.77 -22.27 -0.79
N LEU A 123 -14.97 -22.00 -1.83
CA LEU A 123 -15.20 -22.48 -3.18
C LEU A 123 -14.64 -23.90 -3.42
N ASP A 124 -13.97 -24.51 -2.42
CA ASP A 124 -13.35 -25.85 -2.48
C ASP A 124 -12.44 -26.05 -3.70
N ILE A 125 -11.76 -24.97 -4.13
CA ILE A 125 -10.90 -24.99 -5.33
C ILE A 125 -9.52 -25.57 -4.99
N PHE A 126 -9.03 -25.35 -3.76
CA PHE A 126 -7.73 -25.79 -3.26
C PHE A 126 -7.82 -26.13 -1.77
N GLU A 127 -6.97 -27.05 -1.28
CA GLU A 127 -6.84 -27.31 0.16
C GLU A 127 -6.32 -26.05 0.88
N SER A 128 -6.93 -25.67 1.99
CA SER A 128 -6.60 -24.45 2.74
C SER A 128 -5.12 -24.36 3.15
N GLU A 129 -4.47 -25.50 3.41
CA GLU A 129 -3.03 -25.54 3.73
C GLU A 129 -2.15 -25.10 2.55
N ASP A 130 -2.49 -25.44 1.31
CA ASP A 130 -1.71 -25.06 0.14
C ASP A 130 -1.75 -23.55 -0.10
N ILE A 131 -2.90 -22.93 0.18
CA ILE A 131 -3.11 -21.49 0.03
C ILE A 131 -2.33 -20.74 1.11
N ILE A 132 -2.41 -21.20 2.37
CA ILE A 132 -1.70 -20.56 3.48
C ILE A 132 -0.18 -20.55 3.23
N ARG A 133 0.38 -21.58 2.57
CA ARG A 133 1.80 -21.58 2.18
C ARG A 133 2.17 -20.46 1.22
N VAL A 134 1.30 -20.15 0.26
CA VAL A 134 1.56 -19.08 -0.74
C VAL A 134 1.51 -17.69 -0.13
N PHE A 135 0.79 -17.49 0.98
CA PHE A 135 0.69 -16.20 1.68
C PHE A 135 1.75 -16.00 2.78
N ASP A 136 2.63 -16.98 3.00
CA ASP A 136 3.66 -16.93 4.04
C ASP A 136 5.03 -17.31 3.47
N LEU A 137 5.88 -16.29 3.28
CA LEU A 137 7.22 -16.45 2.70
C LEU A 137 8.11 -17.44 3.48
N VAL A 138 7.83 -17.68 4.77
CA VAL A 138 8.60 -18.62 5.61
C VAL A 138 8.16 -20.07 5.39
N LYS A 139 6.91 -20.29 4.97
CA LYS A 139 6.33 -21.63 4.78
C LYS A 139 6.36 -22.10 3.32
N THR A 140 6.67 -21.19 2.40
CA THR A 140 6.85 -21.47 0.99
C THR A 140 7.92 -22.54 0.75
N LYS A 141 7.58 -23.58 -0.02
CA LYS A 141 8.52 -24.68 -0.33
C LYS A 141 9.04 -24.62 -1.77
N ASN A 142 8.30 -23.96 -2.66
CA ASN A 142 8.55 -23.97 -4.10
C ASN A 142 8.86 -22.54 -4.62
N PRO A 143 9.87 -22.33 -5.49
CA PRO A 143 10.11 -21.03 -6.13
C PRO A 143 8.87 -20.42 -6.83
N PHE A 144 7.97 -21.24 -7.37
CA PHE A 144 6.72 -20.76 -7.97
C PHE A 144 5.76 -20.13 -6.95
N GLU A 145 5.64 -20.73 -5.76
CA GLU A 145 4.80 -20.21 -4.66
C GLU A 145 5.36 -18.85 -4.18
N GLU A 146 6.69 -18.72 -4.10
CA GLU A 146 7.36 -17.47 -3.69
C GLU A 146 7.13 -16.36 -4.73
N PHE A 147 7.16 -16.70 -6.01
CA PHE A 147 6.84 -15.77 -7.09
C PHE A 147 5.40 -15.24 -6.98
N ILE A 148 4.44 -16.13 -6.70
CA ILE A 148 3.05 -15.75 -6.47
C ILE A 148 2.93 -14.85 -5.24
N PHE A 149 3.65 -15.15 -4.15
CA PHE A 149 3.70 -14.27 -2.98
C PHE A 149 4.13 -12.85 -3.34
N TYR A 150 5.19 -12.68 -4.15
CA TYR A 150 5.62 -11.36 -4.59
C TYR A 150 4.56 -10.62 -5.42
N ILE A 151 3.80 -11.33 -6.26
CA ILE A 151 2.69 -10.73 -7.01
C ILE A 151 1.59 -10.25 -6.06
N ILE A 152 1.20 -11.07 -5.09
CA ILE A 152 0.21 -10.72 -4.07
C ILE A 152 0.70 -9.51 -3.26
N ALA A 153 1.97 -9.49 -2.87
CA ALA A 153 2.58 -8.36 -2.16
C ALA A 153 2.57 -7.07 -2.98
N LEU A 154 2.68 -7.13 -4.32
CA LEU A 154 2.54 -5.96 -5.18
C LEU A 154 1.13 -5.38 -5.14
N PHE A 155 0.10 -6.23 -5.20
CA PHE A 155 -1.29 -5.78 -5.05
C PHE A 155 -1.55 -5.16 -3.66
N SER A 156 -0.99 -5.76 -2.60
CA SER A 156 -1.05 -5.16 -1.25
C SER A 156 -0.41 -3.75 -1.22
N LEU A 157 0.76 -3.59 -1.85
CA LEU A 157 1.42 -2.30 -1.96
C LEU A 157 0.61 -1.28 -2.78
N LEU A 158 0.00 -1.71 -3.89
CA LEU A 158 -0.88 -0.87 -4.70
C LEU A 158 -2.10 -0.41 -3.91
N ALA A 159 -2.74 -1.32 -3.16
CA ALA A 159 -3.86 -1.01 -2.28
C ALA A 159 -3.47 0.04 -1.22
N PHE A 160 -2.32 -0.14 -0.56
CA PHE A 160 -1.79 0.84 0.40
C PHE A 160 -1.58 2.22 -0.24
N MET A 161 -0.96 2.25 -1.42
CA MET A 161 -0.72 3.48 -2.17
C MET A 161 -2.02 4.15 -2.62
N GLN A 162 -3.00 3.37 -3.06
CA GLN A 162 -4.30 3.85 -3.51
C GLN A 162 -5.07 4.51 -2.37
N VAL A 163 -5.04 3.91 -1.17
CA VAL A 163 -5.62 4.50 0.05
C VAL A 163 -4.89 5.79 0.41
N ALA A 164 -3.55 5.76 0.46
CA ALA A 164 -2.73 6.91 0.80
C ALA A 164 -2.96 8.09 -0.16
N ILE A 165 -3.01 7.85 -1.47
CA ILE A 165 -3.24 8.90 -2.47
C ILE A 165 -4.68 9.42 -2.40
N SER A 166 -5.66 8.54 -2.21
CA SER A 166 -7.07 8.91 -2.11
C SER A 166 -7.34 9.83 -0.92
N ILE A 167 -6.77 9.54 0.26
CA ILE A 167 -6.86 10.41 1.44
C ILE A 167 -6.24 11.78 1.17
N TRP A 168 -5.11 11.83 0.47
CA TRP A 168 -4.45 13.08 0.10
C TRP A 168 -5.32 13.92 -0.86
N PHE A 169 -6.00 13.29 -1.82
CA PHE A 169 -6.90 14.01 -2.72
C PHE A 169 -8.19 14.50 -2.05
N ILE A 170 -8.77 13.70 -1.14
CA ILE A 170 -9.94 14.12 -0.34
C ILE A 170 -9.59 15.35 0.48
N THR A 171 -8.42 15.35 1.13
CA THR A 171 -7.97 16.50 1.91
C THR A 171 -7.67 17.70 1.03
N ARG A 172 -7.18 17.53 -0.20
CA ARG A 172 -6.88 18.59 -1.17
C ARG A 172 -8.13 19.39 -1.63
N ASP A 173 -9.36 19.14 -1.19
CA ASP A 173 -10.59 19.74 -1.77
C ASP A 173 -10.57 19.67 -3.32
N GLY A 174 -9.86 18.69 -3.86
CA GLY A 174 -9.31 18.74 -5.20
C GLY A 174 -9.21 17.32 -5.69
N THR A 175 -10.08 17.00 -6.63
CA THR A 175 -10.18 15.67 -7.23
C THR A 175 -9.08 15.50 -8.28
N PRO A 176 -8.46 14.32 -8.40
CA PRO A 176 -7.49 14.05 -9.47
C PRO A 176 -8.11 14.22 -10.87
N LEU A 177 -9.44 14.06 -10.98
CA LEU A 177 -10.18 13.93 -12.24
C LEU A 177 -11.42 14.85 -12.36
N GLY A 178 -11.51 15.90 -11.55
CA GLY A 178 -12.69 16.79 -11.51
C GLY A 178 -13.93 16.22 -10.79
N ASN A 179 -13.96 14.92 -10.46
CA ASN A 179 -15.12 14.26 -9.84
C ASN A 179 -14.79 13.62 -8.47
N PRO A 180 -15.45 14.05 -7.37
CA PRO A 180 -15.20 13.52 -6.02
C PRO A 180 -15.62 12.06 -5.88
N MET A 181 -16.63 11.61 -6.63
CA MET A 181 -17.08 10.21 -6.58
C MET A 181 -15.98 9.24 -7.00
N VAL A 182 -15.16 9.59 -8.00
CA VAL A 182 -14.07 8.73 -8.46
C VAL A 182 -13.00 8.57 -7.36
N THR A 183 -12.77 9.61 -6.56
CA THR A 183 -11.80 9.54 -5.45
C THR A 183 -12.31 8.65 -4.32
N TYR A 184 -13.60 8.76 -3.98
CA TYR A 184 -14.22 7.88 -2.99
C TYR A 184 -14.29 6.42 -3.46
N LEU A 185 -14.62 6.18 -4.73
CA LEU A 185 -14.61 4.84 -5.31
C LEU A 185 -13.20 4.24 -5.31
N SER A 186 -12.17 5.03 -5.63
CA SER A 186 -10.78 4.58 -5.54
C SER A 186 -10.38 4.27 -4.09
N LEU A 187 -10.80 5.08 -3.11
CA LEU A 187 -10.57 4.78 -1.70
C LEU A 187 -11.22 3.45 -1.29
N ILE A 188 -12.49 3.26 -1.62
CA ILE A 188 -13.23 2.03 -1.30
C ILE A 188 -12.59 0.83 -1.98
N ALA A 189 -12.22 0.94 -3.25
CA ALA A 189 -11.54 -0.12 -3.98
C ALA A 189 -10.20 -0.49 -3.34
N GLY A 190 -9.40 0.50 -2.91
CA GLY A 190 -8.13 0.22 -2.23
C GLY A 190 -8.31 -0.43 -0.86
N ILE A 191 -9.37 -0.07 -0.12
CA ILE A 191 -9.73 -0.75 1.14
C ILE A 191 -10.14 -2.20 0.87
N ILE A 192 -11.01 -2.44 -0.11
CA ILE A 192 -11.46 -3.79 -0.48
C ILE A 192 -10.27 -4.64 -0.91
N GLU A 193 -9.41 -4.11 -1.80
CA GLU A 193 -8.22 -4.81 -2.29
C GLU A 193 -7.27 -5.16 -1.15
N GLY A 194 -7.00 -4.23 -0.24
CA GLY A 194 -6.14 -4.50 0.91
C GLY A 194 -6.74 -5.47 1.93
N ILE A 195 -8.08 -5.55 2.05
CA ILE A 195 -8.75 -6.57 2.87
C ILE A 195 -8.66 -7.96 2.19
N LEU A 196 -8.82 -8.01 0.87
CA LEU A 196 -8.76 -9.25 0.10
C LEU A 196 -7.35 -9.85 0.10
N VAL A 197 -6.35 -9.04 -0.21
CA VAL A 197 -4.94 -9.43 -0.42
C VAL A 197 -4.12 -9.40 0.88
N GLY A 198 -4.57 -8.60 1.85
CA GLY A 198 -3.93 -8.38 3.14
C GLY A 198 -2.94 -7.22 3.10
N PHE A 199 -3.22 -6.15 3.85
CA PHE A 199 -2.32 -5.00 3.98
C PHE A 199 -0.96 -5.36 4.60
N THR A 200 -0.92 -6.44 5.39
CA THR A 200 0.31 -6.92 6.04
C THR A 200 1.24 -7.63 5.06
N THR A 201 0.73 -8.17 3.95
CA THR A 201 1.47 -9.06 3.05
C THR A 201 2.72 -8.40 2.43
N CYS A 202 2.70 -7.09 2.21
CA CYS A 202 3.86 -6.35 1.68
C CYS A 202 4.83 -5.82 2.75
N LEU A 203 4.39 -5.73 4.01
CA LEU A 203 5.19 -5.17 5.11
C LEU A 203 6.47 -5.96 5.44
N PRO A 204 6.50 -7.30 5.48
CA PRO A 204 7.73 -8.03 5.80
C PRO A 204 8.81 -7.84 4.73
N LEU A 205 8.43 -7.56 3.49
CA LEU A 205 9.36 -7.26 2.40
C LEU A 205 10.05 -5.89 2.53
N PHE A 206 9.59 -5.06 3.46
CA PHE A 206 10.21 -3.77 3.77
C PHE A 206 11.18 -3.84 4.96
N LEU A 207 11.26 -4.96 5.67
CA LEU A 207 12.14 -5.10 6.83
C LEU A 207 13.62 -5.18 6.42
#